data_AF-A0A967BEW8-F1
#
_entry.id   AF-A0A967BEW8-F1
#
_cell.length_a   1.000
_cell.length_b   1.000
_cell.length_c   1.000
_cell.angle_alpha   90.00
_cell.angle_beta   90.00
_cell.angle_gamma   90.00
#
_symmetry.space_group_name_H-M   'P 1'
#
loop_
_entity.id
_entity.type
_entity.pdbx_description
1 polymer ?
#
loop_
_entity_poly.entity_id
_entity_poly.type
_entity_poly.pdbx_seq_one_letter_code
_entity_poly.pdbx_strand_id
1 'polypeptide(L)'
;MTNSRHCSSWLPVTTAGMLFCLYLLSPAAEAQLRKGSRFDKTGTCQGCHEEVSVDVTRPHAPVTAGDCSSCHRPHGLVGALRLQEDEPQLCLNCHSEAQIDLEMEHTHPDIDKCSMCHNPHGSDHPAILASAERDLCVGCHQGEKFENKVIHAPLSGECSECHDPHGSTEPAMLTAPAEELCASCHEASGGFEEHHFGMSVAGTDCQTCHQPHSAPGQDLLAASTHPEHDCTVCHADDQAAPDSTVCLDCHEGPGAGDLSGVHLPFAEGDCLDCHDAHTSDFSPLLATSPRELCASCHSSIEEALEGAFPHSAAGDCTACHNGHSSELPMLLAAETRTLCVECHGDPVQQGSAVTHMPATGDCVDCHEPHGTGRKGMLTQNQSDLCGECHPEIGPRSGLPVIHAPVAFGQCSACHNPHSGPQALLTGTGQELCTDCHDSLFKSADNLPKHFPFEEGDCGGCHLPHSSENAA
;
A
#
# COMPACT_ATOMS: atom_id res chain seq x y z
N MET A 1 63.19 -36.84 28.17
CA MET A 1 64.07 -37.44 27.15
C MET A 1 64.11 -36.46 25.99
N THR A 2 65.15 -35.60 25.96
CA THR A 2 66.16 -35.46 24.87
C THR A 2 65.55 -34.88 23.57
N ASN A 3 66.01 -33.79 22.93
CA ASN A 3 67.30 -33.09 22.90
C ASN A 3 67.03 -31.74 22.16
N SER A 4 67.31 -30.56 22.70
CA SER A 4 68.56 -29.76 22.54
C SER A 4 69.00 -29.40 21.11
N ARG A 5 68.80 -28.12 20.77
CA ARG A 5 69.77 -27.10 20.31
C ARG A 5 70.38 -27.10 18.89
N HIS A 6 70.56 -25.84 18.46
CA HIS A 6 71.55 -25.25 17.53
C HIS A 6 71.18 -25.17 16.03
N CYS A 7 71.46 -24.09 15.28
CA CYS A 7 71.90 -22.70 15.53
C CYS A 7 71.94 -21.98 14.15
N SER A 8 71.73 -20.66 14.12
CA SER A 8 72.26 -19.67 13.12
C SER A 8 71.77 -19.78 11.65
N SER A 9 71.53 -18.73 10.85
CA SER A 9 71.99 -17.32 10.88
C SER A 9 71.32 -16.47 9.77
N TRP A 10 70.91 -15.23 10.11
CA TRP A 10 71.05 -13.94 9.37
C TRP A 10 70.20 -13.61 8.11
N LEU A 11 69.16 -12.75 8.31
CA LEU A 11 68.76 -11.45 7.66
C LEU A 11 68.84 -11.23 6.10
N PRO A 12 68.15 -10.22 5.50
CA PRO A 12 66.85 -9.53 5.77
C PRO A 12 66.00 -9.20 4.49
N VAL A 13 65.02 -8.28 4.61
CA VAL A 13 64.35 -7.45 3.54
C VAL A 13 63.09 -8.10 2.93
N THR A 14 61.85 -7.58 2.93
CA THR A 14 61.22 -6.29 3.28
C THR A 14 59.69 -6.48 3.35
N THR A 15 59.07 -5.81 4.33
CA THR A 15 57.76 -5.12 4.32
C THR A 15 56.55 -5.63 3.51
N ALA A 16 55.45 -5.71 4.26
CA ALA A 16 54.10 -5.18 3.97
C ALA A 16 53.04 -6.14 3.41
N GLY A 17 51.90 -6.16 4.12
CA GLY A 17 50.59 -6.15 3.46
C GLY A 17 49.63 -7.30 3.79
N MET A 18 48.98 -7.22 4.96
CA MET A 18 47.62 -7.76 5.15
C MET A 18 46.69 -7.18 4.09
N LEU A 19 45.92 -8.03 3.38
CA LEU A 19 44.53 -7.80 2.93
C LEU A 19 44.15 -8.93 1.96
N PHE A 20 43.60 -10.02 2.50
CA PHE A 20 42.94 -11.05 1.71
C PHE A 20 41.71 -11.51 2.48
N CYS A 21 40.56 -10.87 2.22
CA CYS A 21 39.21 -11.45 2.30
C CYS A 21 38.15 -10.34 2.14
N LEU A 22 37.96 -9.87 0.90
CA LEU A 22 36.73 -9.24 0.43
C LEU A 22 36.61 -9.63 -1.06
N TYR A 23 36.13 -10.85 -1.31
CA TYR A 23 35.89 -11.38 -2.67
C TYR A 23 34.65 -12.28 -2.67
N LEU A 24 33.54 -11.78 -2.13
CA LEU A 24 32.20 -12.36 -2.29
C LEU A 24 31.15 -11.24 -2.34
N LEU A 25 31.26 -10.37 -3.35
CA LEU A 25 30.16 -9.49 -3.78
C LEU A 25 29.83 -9.80 -5.23
N SER A 26 28.54 -9.80 -5.49
CA SER A 26 27.78 -10.26 -6.65
C SER A 26 28.24 -9.71 -8.02
N PRO A 27 27.91 -10.39 -9.15
CA PRO A 27 28.28 -9.96 -10.51
C PRO A 27 27.53 -8.71 -11.01
N ALA A 28 26.70 -8.07 -10.18
CA ALA A 28 25.87 -6.94 -10.58
C ALA A 28 26.65 -5.62 -10.70
N ALA A 29 27.89 -5.54 -10.18
CA ALA A 29 28.69 -4.32 -10.20
C ALA A 29 29.66 -4.20 -11.40
N GLU A 30 29.82 -5.26 -12.20
CA GLU A 30 30.83 -5.30 -13.26
C GLU A 30 30.33 -4.77 -14.62
N ALA A 31 29.06 -4.36 -14.72
CA ALA A 31 28.48 -3.84 -15.96
C ALA A 31 28.87 -2.38 -16.28
N GLN A 32 29.47 -1.61 -15.37
CA GLN A 32 29.59 -0.16 -15.59
C GLN A 32 30.92 0.38 -16.14
N LEU A 33 31.97 -0.43 -16.32
CA LEU A 33 33.21 0.08 -16.92
C LEU A 33 33.92 -1.00 -17.75
N ARG A 34 33.40 -1.28 -18.95
CA ARG A 34 34.28 -1.78 -20.03
C ARG A 34 35.35 -0.71 -20.24
N LYS A 35 36.63 -1.08 -20.13
CA LYS A 35 37.78 -0.24 -20.54
C LYS A 35 37.73 -0.03 -22.05
N GLY A 36 36.81 0.82 -22.51
CA GLY A 36 36.80 1.32 -23.88
C GLY A 36 38.08 2.13 -24.11
N SER A 37 38.82 1.77 -25.14
CA SER A 37 39.88 2.62 -25.68
C SER A 37 39.32 4.01 -25.92
N ARG A 38 40.01 5.04 -25.44
CA ARG A 38 39.73 6.46 -25.75
C ARG A 38 39.28 6.58 -27.20
N PHE A 39 38.07 7.09 -27.42
CA PHE A 39 37.46 7.42 -28.71
C PHE A 39 38.44 7.26 -29.88
N ASP A 40 38.41 6.10 -30.54
CA ASP A 40 38.86 6.08 -31.92
C ASP A 40 37.93 7.05 -32.65
N LYS A 41 38.51 8.09 -33.27
CA LYS A 41 37.74 9.13 -33.99
C LYS A 41 36.97 8.58 -35.20
N THR A 42 37.04 7.27 -35.44
CA THR A 42 36.45 6.57 -36.59
C THR A 42 35.43 5.50 -36.23
N GLY A 43 35.15 5.23 -34.94
CA GLY A 43 34.17 4.23 -34.51
C GLY A 43 32.71 4.70 -34.68
N THR A 44 31.83 3.82 -35.16
CA THR A 44 30.38 4.06 -35.20
C THR A 44 29.73 3.72 -33.86
N CYS A 45 28.58 4.34 -33.54
CA CYS A 45 27.84 4.07 -32.31
C CYS A 45 27.52 2.57 -32.15
N GLN A 46 27.06 1.94 -33.23
CA GLN A 46 26.74 0.50 -33.30
C GLN A 46 27.96 -0.41 -33.12
N GLY A 47 29.18 0.06 -33.43
CA GLY A 47 30.40 -0.71 -33.20
C GLY A 47 30.73 -0.90 -31.72
N CYS A 48 30.13 -0.10 -30.83
CA CYS A 48 30.22 -0.24 -29.38
C CYS A 48 28.90 -0.66 -28.73
N HIS A 49 27.77 -0.27 -29.31
CA HIS A 49 26.41 -0.62 -28.90
C HIS A 49 25.81 -1.66 -29.84
N GLU A 50 26.43 -2.84 -29.90
CA GLU A 50 25.99 -3.94 -30.76
C GLU A 50 24.60 -4.44 -30.35
N GLU A 51 24.23 -4.26 -29.08
CA GLU A 51 22.90 -4.55 -28.55
C GLU A 51 21.77 -3.69 -29.15
N VAL A 52 22.10 -2.57 -29.79
CA VAL A 52 21.14 -1.67 -30.48
C VAL A 52 21.06 -1.99 -31.99
N SER A 53 21.71 -3.06 -32.44
CA SER A 53 21.61 -3.48 -33.85
C SER A 53 20.19 -3.97 -34.18
N VAL A 54 19.64 -3.44 -35.29
CA VAL A 54 18.21 -3.47 -35.66
C VAL A 54 17.72 -4.79 -36.26
N ASP A 55 18.01 -5.93 -35.64
CA ASP A 55 17.40 -7.21 -36.06
C ASP A 55 15.97 -7.35 -35.50
N VAL A 56 15.10 -6.41 -35.92
CA VAL A 56 13.68 -6.35 -35.57
C VAL A 56 12.86 -6.14 -36.84
N THR A 57 11.63 -6.65 -36.87
CA THR A 57 10.77 -6.59 -38.05
C THR A 57 10.27 -5.19 -38.39
N ARG A 58 10.23 -4.27 -37.41
CA ARG A 58 9.86 -2.86 -37.60
C ARG A 58 10.91 -1.95 -36.98
N PRO A 59 12.02 -1.69 -37.70
CA PRO A 59 13.05 -0.80 -37.20
C PRO A 59 12.59 0.66 -37.29
N HIS A 60 12.99 1.47 -36.31
CA HIS A 60 12.70 2.90 -36.35
C HIS A 60 13.60 3.60 -37.39
N ALA A 61 13.04 4.52 -38.18
CA ALA A 61 13.70 5.08 -39.35
C ALA A 61 15.05 5.79 -39.06
N PRO A 62 15.18 6.63 -38.01
CA PRO A 62 16.45 7.25 -37.64
C PRO A 62 17.55 6.22 -37.31
N VAL A 63 17.20 5.09 -36.70
CA VAL A 63 18.16 4.04 -36.35
C VAL A 63 18.64 3.29 -37.58
N THR A 64 17.73 3.00 -38.52
CA THR A 64 18.08 2.38 -39.81
C THR A 64 19.00 3.28 -40.64
N ALA A 65 18.78 4.61 -40.56
CA ALA A 65 19.64 5.60 -41.21
C ALA A 65 21.01 5.77 -40.52
N GLY A 66 21.21 5.18 -39.34
CA GLY A 66 22.41 5.35 -38.53
C GLY A 66 22.55 6.73 -37.89
N ASP A 67 21.48 7.53 -37.89
CA ASP A 67 21.48 8.89 -37.32
C ASP A 67 21.28 8.85 -35.80
N CYS A 68 22.23 8.25 -35.10
CA CYS A 68 22.17 8.14 -33.65
C CYS A 68 22.21 9.52 -32.97
N SER A 69 22.80 10.52 -33.64
CA SER A 69 22.97 11.88 -33.15
C SER A 69 21.70 12.73 -33.14
N SER A 70 20.66 12.33 -33.87
CA SER A 70 19.36 13.01 -33.82
C SER A 70 18.71 12.87 -32.45
N CYS A 71 18.94 11.74 -31.77
CA CYS A 71 18.34 11.43 -30.48
C CYS A 71 19.36 11.42 -29.34
N HIS A 72 20.58 10.95 -29.57
CA HIS A 72 21.61 10.82 -28.53
C HIS A 72 22.70 11.90 -28.65
N ARG A 73 23.15 12.36 -27.49
CA ARG A 73 24.39 13.12 -27.35
C ARG A 73 25.54 12.15 -27.09
N PRO A 74 26.68 12.31 -27.78
CA PRO A 74 27.86 11.49 -27.51
C PRO A 74 28.27 11.56 -26.02
N HIS A 75 28.49 10.41 -25.41
CA HIS A 75 28.96 10.35 -24.02
C HIS A 75 30.44 10.75 -23.91
N GLY A 76 30.83 11.37 -22.79
CA GLY A 76 32.20 11.84 -22.56
C GLY A 76 33.08 10.79 -21.87
N LEU A 77 33.96 11.24 -20.97
CA LEU A 77 34.76 10.38 -20.10
C LEU A 77 33.90 9.52 -19.15
N VAL A 78 32.68 9.97 -18.87
CA VAL A 78 31.68 9.24 -18.08
C VAL A 78 30.61 8.77 -19.06
N GLY A 79 30.46 7.45 -19.19
CA GLY A 79 29.44 6.82 -20.01
C GLY A 79 28.07 6.98 -19.35
N ALA A 80 27.35 8.02 -19.74
CA ALA A 80 25.96 8.24 -19.33
C ALA A 80 25.10 8.36 -20.58
N LEU A 81 23.92 7.73 -20.56
CA LEU A 81 22.89 7.94 -21.57
C LEU A 81 22.51 9.43 -21.54
N ARG A 82 22.57 10.08 -22.70
CA ARG A 82 22.19 11.49 -22.84
C ARG A 82 21.37 11.63 -24.10
N LEU A 83 20.15 12.12 -23.95
CA LEU A 83 19.31 12.48 -25.08
C LEU A 83 19.60 13.92 -25.52
N GLN A 84 19.24 14.25 -26.75
CA GLN A 84 19.33 15.63 -27.25
C GLN A 84 18.35 16.54 -26.52
N GLU A 85 17.17 16.02 -26.21
CA GLU A 85 16.08 16.64 -25.47
C GLU A 85 15.36 15.55 -24.67
N ASP A 86 14.55 15.96 -23.69
CA ASP A 86 13.72 15.02 -22.93
C ASP A 86 12.41 14.75 -23.68
N GLU A 87 11.74 13.64 -23.36
CA GLU A 87 10.39 13.35 -23.87
C GLU A 87 9.38 14.35 -23.28
N PRO A 88 8.34 14.76 -24.06
CA PRO A 88 8.02 14.29 -25.41
C PRO A 88 8.74 15.07 -26.52
N GLN A 89 9.38 16.21 -26.20
CA GLN A 89 9.94 17.15 -27.18
C GLN A 89 10.93 16.50 -28.15
N LEU A 90 11.74 15.55 -27.65
CA LEU A 90 12.64 14.79 -28.49
C LEU A 90 11.94 14.12 -29.68
N CYS A 91 10.80 13.49 -29.41
CA CYS A 91 9.99 12.79 -30.40
C CYS A 91 9.24 13.78 -31.29
N LEU A 92 8.74 14.87 -30.67
CA LEU A 92 7.92 15.87 -31.34
C LEU A 92 8.70 16.75 -32.34
N ASN A 93 10.03 16.72 -32.28
CA ASN A 93 10.88 17.29 -33.33
C ASN A 93 10.66 16.63 -34.71
N CYS A 94 10.08 15.42 -34.75
CA CYS A 94 9.78 14.69 -35.99
C CYS A 94 8.32 14.24 -36.10
N HIS A 95 7.63 13.96 -34.98
CA HIS A 95 6.23 13.53 -34.93
C HIS A 95 5.34 14.71 -34.51
N SER A 96 4.33 15.08 -35.28
CA SER A 96 3.46 16.18 -34.87
C SER A 96 2.38 15.71 -33.89
N GLU A 97 2.14 16.48 -32.83
CA GLU A 97 1.12 16.21 -31.79
C GLU A 97 -0.26 15.88 -32.38
N ALA A 98 -0.71 16.65 -33.38
CA ALA A 98 -1.99 16.46 -34.05
C ALA A 98 -2.10 15.17 -34.91
N GLN A 99 -0.99 14.49 -35.22
CA GLN A 99 -1.01 13.22 -35.95
C GLN A 99 -1.08 12.00 -35.02
N ILE A 100 -0.89 12.21 -33.73
CA ILE A 100 -0.83 11.17 -32.70
C ILE A 100 -1.76 11.50 -31.53
N ASP A 101 -2.77 12.35 -31.77
CA ASP A 101 -3.91 12.59 -30.88
C ASP A 101 -3.53 13.00 -29.43
N LEU A 102 -2.44 13.75 -29.28
CA LEU A 102 -1.96 14.26 -27.99
C LEU A 102 -2.74 15.47 -27.46
N GLU A 103 -3.53 16.11 -28.31
CA GLU A 103 -4.28 17.35 -27.99
C GLU A 103 -5.75 17.08 -27.62
N MET A 104 -6.09 15.83 -27.30
CA MET A 104 -7.47 15.42 -26.98
C MET A 104 -7.89 15.83 -25.56
N GLU A 105 -9.20 15.85 -25.32
CA GLU A 105 -9.77 16.22 -24.01
C GLU A 105 -9.41 15.19 -22.93
N HIS A 106 -9.45 13.91 -23.27
CA HIS A 106 -9.08 12.82 -22.39
C HIS A 106 -7.85 12.10 -22.95
N THR A 107 -6.71 12.27 -22.29
CA THR A 107 -5.43 11.64 -22.68
C THR A 107 -4.91 10.72 -21.59
N HIS A 108 -4.02 9.81 -21.97
CA HIS A 108 -3.38 8.93 -21.00
C HIS A 108 -2.49 9.75 -20.03
N PRO A 109 -2.49 9.50 -18.70
CA PRO A 109 -1.76 10.34 -17.74
C PRO A 109 -0.24 10.43 -17.98
N ASP A 110 0.38 9.35 -18.44
CA ASP A 110 1.82 9.27 -18.77
C ASP A 110 2.10 9.43 -20.28
N ILE A 111 1.22 10.09 -21.03
CA ILE A 111 1.33 10.21 -22.49
C ILE A 111 2.61 10.93 -22.95
N ASP A 112 3.21 11.73 -22.07
CA ASP A 112 4.44 12.48 -22.32
C ASP A 112 5.72 11.62 -22.31
N LYS A 113 5.62 10.35 -21.89
CA LYS A 113 6.73 9.37 -21.87
C LYS A 113 6.55 8.29 -22.94
N CYS A 114 6.73 8.68 -24.19
CA CYS A 114 6.53 7.83 -25.36
C CYS A 114 7.26 6.48 -25.25
N SER A 115 8.48 6.49 -24.69
CA SER A 115 9.34 5.32 -24.54
C SER A 115 8.86 4.26 -23.55
N MET A 116 7.82 4.55 -22.75
CA MET A 116 7.19 3.52 -21.92
C MET A 116 6.38 2.52 -22.75
N CYS A 117 5.79 3.00 -23.85
CA CYS A 117 4.93 2.21 -24.73
C CYS A 117 5.64 1.83 -26.03
N HIS A 118 6.47 2.73 -26.57
CA HIS A 118 7.17 2.55 -27.82
C HIS A 118 8.66 2.30 -27.61
N ASN A 119 9.26 1.43 -28.41
CA ASN A 119 10.70 1.26 -28.46
C ASN A 119 11.30 2.22 -29.51
N PRO A 120 12.03 3.28 -29.11
CA PRO A 120 12.56 4.29 -30.03
C PRO A 120 13.64 3.74 -30.98
N HIS A 121 14.14 2.52 -30.74
CA HIS A 121 15.07 1.83 -31.65
C HIS A 121 14.38 0.90 -32.66
N GLY A 122 13.10 0.59 -32.45
CA GLY A 122 12.32 -0.36 -33.24
C GLY A 122 11.95 -1.62 -32.44
N SER A 123 10.95 -2.35 -32.92
CA SER A 123 10.47 -3.58 -32.26
C SER A 123 9.86 -4.56 -33.27
N ASP A 124 9.43 -5.72 -32.76
CA ASP A 124 8.68 -6.69 -33.55
C ASP A 124 7.16 -6.45 -33.58
N HIS A 125 6.70 -5.43 -32.86
CA HIS A 125 5.29 -5.15 -32.66
C HIS A 125 4.82 -3.96 -33.53
N PRO A 126 3.54 -3.91 -33.93
CA PRO A 126 2.97 -2.76 -34.63
C PRO A 126 3.29 -1.44 -33.94
N ALA A 127 3.39 -0.35 -34.71
CA ALA A 127 3.72 0.97 -34.19
C ALA A 127 4.95 1.01 -33.27
N ILE A 128 5.94 0.14 -33.49
CA ILE A 128 7.15 0.01 -32.67
C ILE A 128 6.88 -0.16 -31.16
N LEU A 129 5.76 -0.78 -30.77
CA LEU A 129 5.46 -1.02 -29.36
C LEU A 129 6.55 -1.85 -28.66
N ALA A 130 6.83 -1.56 -27.40
CA ALA A 130 7.89 -2.21 -26.62
C ALA A 130 7.60 -3.69 -26.34
N SER A 131 6.32 -4.07 -26.34
CA SER A 131 5.82 -5.45 -26.21
C SER A 131 4.52 -5.61 -27.02
N ALA A 132 3.90 -6.81 -26.97
CA ALA A 132 2.55 -6.99 -27.50
C ALA A 132 1.56 -6.06 -26.78
N GLU A 133 0.53 -5.58 -27.49
CA GLU A 133 -0.41 -4.56 -26.99
C GLU A 133 -1.05 -4.98 -25.66
N ARG A 134 -1.63 -6.18 -25.61
CA ARG A 134 -2.21 -6.72 -24.37
C ARG A 134 -1.22 -6.68 -23.22
N ASP A 135 -0.02 -7.23 -23.42
CA ASP A 135 1.02 -7.33 -22.39
C ASP A 135 1.50 -5.94 -21.93
N LEU A 136 1.50 -4.96 -22.85
CA LEU A 136 1.84 -3.58 -22.54
C LEU A 136 0.79 -2.95 -21.65
N CYS A 137 -0.49 -3.05 -22.03
CA CYS A 137 -1.60 -2.50 -21.28
C CYS A 137 -1.69 -3.14 -19.89
N VAL A 138 -1.73 -4.48 -19.82
CA VAL A 138 -1.87 -5.19 -18.54
C VAL A 138 -0.58 -5.18 -17.71
N GLY A 139 0.56 -4.76 -18.27
CA GLY A 139 1.77 -4.50 -17.49
C GLY A 139 1.55 -3.46 -16.40
N CYS A 140 0.71 -2.45 -16.69
CA CYS A 140 0.31 -1.41 -15.74
C CYS A 140 -1.13 -1.57 -15.26
N HIS A 141 -2.07 -1.88 -16.17
CA HIS A 141 -3.48 -2.11 -15.88
C HIS A 141 -3.73 -3.56 -15.46
N GLN A 142 -3.29 -3.91 -14.25
CA GLN A 142 -3.47 -5.24 -13.66
C GLN A 142 -4.76 -5.34 -12.84
N GLY A 143 -5.23 -6.57 -12.62
CA GLY A 143 -6.19 -6.88 -11.56
C GLY A 143 -7.46 -7.60 -12.02
N GLU A 144 -8.38 -7.73 -11.08
CA GLU A 144 -9.61 -8.53 -11.20
C GLU A 144 -10.50 -8.09 -12.37
N LYS A 145 -10.40 -6.82 -12.81
CA LYS A 145 -11.15 -6.25 -13.93
C LYS A 145 -10.94 -6.97 -15.28
N PHE A 146 -9.88 -7.77 -15.43
CA PHE A 146 -9.63 -8.59 -16.63
C PHE A 146 -9.69 -10.10 -16.38
N GLU A 147 -9.84 -10.51 -15.11
CA GLU A 147 -9.68 -11.90 -14.67
C GLU A 147 -10.91 -12.43 -13.93
N ASN A 148 -12.01 -11.68 -13.95
CA ASN A 148 -13.25 -12.13 -13.35
C ASN A 148 -13.79 -13.41 -14.04
N LYS A 149 -14.74 -14.06 -13.37
CA LYS A 149 -15.37 -15.31 -13.83
C LYS A 149 -15.98 -15.20 -15.23
N VAL A 150 -16.56 -14.06 -15.57
CA VAL A 150 -17.17 -13.80 -16.88
C VAL A 150 -16.33 -12.78 -17.62
N ILE A 151 -15.61 -13.23 -18.64
CA ILE A 151 -14.74 -12.40 -19.48
C ILE A 151 -15.52 -11.97 -20.72
N HIS A 152 -15.57 -10.67 -20.99
CA HIS A 152 -16.19 -10.16 -22.21
C HIS A 152 -15.37 -10.60 -23.43
N ALA A 153 -16.04 -11.18 -24.43
CA ALA A 153 -15.36 -11.78 -25.59
C ALA A 153 -14.37 -10.84 -26.33
N PRO A 154 -14.65 -9.53 -26.51
CA PRO A 154 -13.71 -8.58 -27.11
C PRO A 154 -12.37 -8.47 -26.38
N LEU A 155 -12.28 -8.83 -25.09
CA LEU A 155 -10.98 -8.87 -24.40
C LEU A 155 -9.99 -9.85 -25.04
N SER A 156 -10.40 -10.78 -25.88
CA SER A 156 -9.47 -11.63 -26.62
C SER A 156 -8.83 -10.95 -27.85
N GLY A 157 -9.36 -9.80 -28.27
CA GLY A 157 -8.86 -8.96 -29.36
C GLY A 157 -7.88 -7.88 -28.88
N GLU A 158 -7.77 -6.81 -29.67
CA GLU A 158 -6.94 -5.65 -29.37
C GLU A 158 -7.71 -4.65 -28.49
N CYS A 159 -7.07 -4.13 -27.44
CA CYS A 159 -7.59 -3.07 -26.59
C CYS A 159 -7.92 -1.81 -27.43
N SER A 160 -7.13 -1.60 -28.49
CA SER A 160 -7.27 -0.47 -29.40
C SER A 160 -8.53 -0.50 -30.29
N GLU A 161 -9.30 -1.59 -30.27
CA GLU A 161 -10.62 -1.64 -30.89
C GLU A 161 -11.63 -0.71 -30.18
N CYS A 162 -11.48 -0.57 -28.86
CA CYS A 162 -12.38 0.22 -28.02
C CYS A 162 -11.71 1.46 -27.43
N HIS A 163 -10.41 1.42 -27.17
CA HIS A 163 -9.67 2.51 -26.53
C HIS A 163 -8.64 3.15 -27.48
N ASP A 164 -8.54 4.47 -27.49
CA ASP A 164 -7.40 5.16 -28.06
C ASP A 164 -6.28 5.26 -27.00
N PRO A 165 -5.11 4.64 -27.20
CA PRO A 165 -4.04 4.62 -26.21
C PRO A 165 -3.37 5.99 -25.99
N HIS A 166 -3.58 6.97 -26.88
CA HIS A 166 -3.07 8.33 -26.71
C HIS A 166 -4.12 9.26 -26.11
N GLY A 167 -5.31 9.27 -26.70
CA GLY A 167 -6.42 10.05 -26.18
C GLY A 167 -7.62 10.12 -27.10
N SER A 168 -8.76 10.53 -26.54
CA SER A 168 -10.01 10.67 -27.28
C SER A 168 -10.85 11.85 -26.76
N THR A 169 -11.93 12.17 -27.45
CA THR A 169 -12.94 13.10 -26.95
C THR A 169 -13.85 12.48 -25.90
N GLU A 170 -13.80 11.16 -25.73
CA GLU A 170 -14.66 10.42 -24.81
C GLU A 170 -13.93 10.03 -23.51
N PRO A 171 -14.65 9.94 -22.38
CA PRO A 171 -14.09 9.45 -21.13
C PRO A 171 -13.50 8.05 -21.28
N ALA A 172 -12.52 7.70 -20.44
CA ALA A 172 -11.77 6.45 -20.53
C ALA A 172 -11.09 6.20 -21.89
N MET A 173 -10.91 7.26 -22.69
CA MET A 173 -10.28 7.23 -24.00
C MET A 173 -11.00 6.31 -24.99
N LEU A 174 -12.33 6.27 -24.99
CA LEU A 174 -13.08 5.44 -25.93
C LEU A 174 -12.98 5.98 -27.38
N THR A 175 -12.89 5.08 -28.36
CA THR A 175 -12.78 5.44 -29.79
C THR A 175 -14.07 6.01 -30.37
N ALA A 176 -15.20 5.84 -29.67
CA ALA A 176 -16.51 6.38 -29.98
C ALA A 176 -17.35 6.49 -28.69
N PRO A 177 -18.47 7.24 -28.70
CA PRO A 177 -19.40 7.27 -27.57
C PRO A 177 -19.81 5.86 -27.15
N ALA A 178 -19.84 5.58 -25.84
CA ALA A 178 -20.04 4.23 -25.30
C ALA A 178 -21.30 3.53 -25.88
N GLU A 179 -22.40 4.26 -25.99
CA GLU A 179 -23.64 3.74 -26.59
C GLU A 179 -23.43 3.26 -28.04
N GLU A 180 -22.78 4.07 -28.88
CA GLU A 180 -22.50 3.73 -30.28
C GLU A 180 -21.49 2.59 -30.40
N LEU A 181 -20.45 2.61 -29.56
CA LEU A 181 -19.40 1.60 -29.54
C LEU A 181 -19.96 0.23 -29.16
N CYS A 182 -20.74 0.14 -28.08
CA CYS A 182 -21.40 -1.10 -27.67
C CYS A 182 -22.43 -1.55 -28.70
N ALA A 183 -23.25 -0.62 -29.22
CA ALA A 183 -24.26 -0.90 -30.23
C ALA A 183 -23.69 -1.51 -31.51
N SER A 184 -22.45 -1.14 -31.89
CA SER A 184 -21.76 -1.68 -33.07
C SER A 184 -21.68 -3.22 -33.10
N CYS A 185 -21.71 -3.87 -31.93
CA CYS A 185 -21.71 -5.32 -31.77
C CYS A 185 -23.01 -5.86 -31.16
N HIS A 186 -23.62 -5.15 -30.20
CA HIS A 186 -24.76 -5.66 -29.43
C HIS A 186 -26.13 -5.46 -30.10
N GLU A 187 -26.30 -4.53 -31.04
CA GLU A 187 -27.54 -4.40 -31.82
C GLU A 187 -27.80 -5.60 -32.77
N ALA A 188 -26.74 -6.33 -33.12
CA ALA A 188 -26.81 -7.49 -34.02
C ALA A 188 -27.39 -8.76 -33.35
N SER A 189 -27.64 -8.73 -32.04
CA SER A 189 -28.17 -9.87 -31.28
C SER A 189 -29.69 -9.78 -31.15
N GLY A 190 -30.40 -10.52 -32.01
CA GLY A 190 -31.85 -10.62 -31.93
C GLY A 190 -32.29 -11.10 -30.55
N GLY A 191 -33.06 -10.27 -29.84
CA GLY A 191 -33.46 -10.51 -28.44
C GLY A 191 -32.99 -9.45 -27.45
N PHE A 192 -32.35 -8.36 -27.89
CA PHE A 192 -31.90 -7.27 -27.00
C PHE A 192 -32.97 -6.79 -26.02
N GLU A 193 -34.18 -6.47 -26.49
CA GLU A 193 -35.30 -6.06 -25.63
C GLU A 193 -35.74 -7.16 -24.66
N GLU A 194 -35.74 -8.43 -25.08
CA GLU A 194 -36.08 -9.57 -24.22
C GLU A 194 -35.04 -9.79 -23.11
N HIS A 195 -33.75 -9.65 -23.44
CA HIS A 195 -32.65 -9.76 -22.48
C HIS A 195 -32.57 -8.57 -21.51
N HIS A 196 -33.17 -7.43 -21.85
CA HIS A 196 -33.35 -6.28 -20.96
C HIS A 196 -34.76 -6.23 -20.37
N PHE A 197 -35.40 -7.40 -20.20
CA PHE A 197 -36.68 -7.55 -19.51
C PHE A 197 -37.84 -6.74 -20.11
N GLY A 198 -37.81 -6.45 -21.41
CA GLY A 198 -38.81 -5.62 -22.09
C GLY A 198 -38.60 -4.12 -21.91
N MET A 199 -37.47 -3.71 -21.35
CA MET A 199 -37.15 -2.32 -21.07
C MET A 199 -36.34 -1.68 -22.20
N SER A 200 -36.62 -0.41 -22.46
CA SER A 200 -35.80 0.42 -23.34
C SER A 200 -34.62 0.96 -22.56
N VAL A 201 -33.40 0.55 -22.93
CA VAL A 201 -32.13 1.14 -22.42
C VAL A 201 -31.61 2.26 -23.33
N ALA A 202 -32.42 2.77 -24.25
CA ALA A 202 -32.04 3.88 -25.12
C ALA A 202 -31.74 5.15 -24.30
N GLY A 203 -30.55 5.72 -24.48
CA GLY A 203 -30.06 6.87 -23.70
C GLY A 203 -29.60 6.53 -22.28
N THR A 204 -29.41 5.25 -21.97
CA THR A 204 -28.82 4.78 -20.70
C THR A 204 -27.36 4.38 -20.94
N ASP A 205 -26.46 4.87 -20.10
CA ASP A 205 -25.06 4.42 -20.13
C ASP A 205 -24.98 2.95 -19.70
N CYS A 206 -24.53 2.10 -20.62
CA CYS A 206 -24.44 0.65 -20.42
C CYS A 206 -23.53 0.29 -19.24
N GLN A 207 -22.54 1.14 -18.95
CA GLN A 207 -21.56 0.92 -17.88
C GLN A 207 -22.14 1.13 -16.48
N THR A 208 -23.34 1.70 -16.35
CA THR A 208 -24.04 1.79 -15.07
C THR A 208 -24.48 0.43 -14.52
N CYS A 209 -24.62 -0.57 -15.39
CA CYS A 209 -25.03 -1.92 -15.03
C CYS A 209 -23.98 -2.98 -15.41
N HIS A 210 -23.25 -2.77 -16.51
CA HIS A 210 -22.30 -3.74 -17.04
C HIS A 210 -20.84 -3.34 -16.81
N GLN A 211 -19.99 -4.32 -16.46
CA GLN A 211 -18.55 -4.20 -16.49
C GLN A 211 -18.02 -4.64 -17.87
N PRO A 212 -17.56 -3.71 -18.74
CA PRO A 212 -17.31 -3.98 -20.15
C PRO A 212 -16.11 -4.88 -20.44
N HIS A 213 -15.24 -5.14 -19.45
CA HIS A 213 -14.07 -6.00 -19.61
C HIS A 213 -14.37 -7.40 -19.09
N SER A 214 -14.57 -7.53 -17.79
CA SER A 214 -14.97 -8.79 -17.18
C SER A 214 -15.73 -8.50 -15.91
N ALA A 215 -16.69 -9.36 -15.57
CA ALA A 215 -17.52 -9.18 -14.39
C ALA A 215 -17.65 -10.47 -13.58
N PRO A 216 -17.88 -10.37 -12.27
CA PRO A 216 -18.17 -11.53 -11.43
C PRO A 216 -19.60 -12.06 -11.68
N GLY A 217 -20.53 -11.18 -12.06
CA GLY A 217 -21.91 -11.50 -12.41
C GLY A 217 -22.04 -12.11 -13.81
N GLN A 218 -23.14 -12.84 -14.02
CA GLN A 218 -23.51 -13.27 -15.37
C GLN A 218 -23.85 -12.05 -16.23
N ASP A 219 -23.76 -12.21 -17.56
CA ASP A 219 -24.09 -11.15 -18.53
C ASP A 219 -23.32 -9.83 -18.28
N LEU A 220 -22.12 -9.95 -17.72
CA LEU A 220 -21.24 -8.83 -17.36
C LEU A 220 -21.79 -7.88 -16.28
N LEU A 221 -22.74 -8.32 -15.46
CA LEU A 221 -23.24 -7.52 -14.35
C LEU A 221 -22.25 -7.44 -13.18
N ALA A 222 -22.38 -6.36 -12.40
CA ALA A 222 -21.63 -6.17 -11.17
C ALA A 222 -21.84 -7.31 -10.14
N ALA A 223 -20.99 -7.36 -9.11
CA ALA A 223 -21.01 -8.43 -8.11
C ALA A 223 -22.33 -8.53 -7.34
N SER A 224 -22.95 -7.38 -7.10
CA SER A 224 -24.20 -7.22 -6.39
C SER A 224 -25.20 -6.54 -7.32
N THR A 225 -26.33 -7.18 -7.58
CA THR A 225 -27.44 -6.61 -8.33
C THR A 225 -28.72 -6.73 -7.52
N HIS A 226 -29.59 -5.73 -7.61
CA HIS A 226 -30.89 -5.80 -6.97
C HIS A 226 -31.75 -6.92 -7.62
N PRO A 227 -32.41 -7.79 -6.85
CA PRO A 227 -33.13 -8.94 -7.39
C PRO A 227 -34.49 -8.60 -8.04
N GLU A 228 -35.04 -7.43 -7.74
CA GLU A 228 -36.23 -6.91 -8.42
C GLU A 228 -35.81 -6.24 -9.73
N HIS A 229 -36.32 -6.75 -10.85
CA HIS A 229 -36.01 -6.28 -12.21
C HIS A 229 -37.22 -5.63 -12.90
N ASP A 230 -38.39 -5.61 -12.25
CA ASP A 230 -39.53 -4.80 -12.69
C ASP A 230 -39.38 -3.37 -12.15
N CYS A 231 -38.85 -2.48 -12.99
CA CYS A 231 -38.65 -1.07 -12.62
C CYS A 231 -39.94 -0.40 -12.15
N THR A 232 -41.12 -0.83 -12.60
CA THR A 232 -42.39 -0.21 -12.22
C THR A 232 -42.78 -0.46 -10.76
N VAL A 233 -42.11 -1.41 -10.10
CA VAL A 233 -42.24 -1.64 -8.66
C VAL A 233 -41.69 -0.47 -7.87
N CYS A 234 -40.60 0.15 -8.34
CA CYS A 234 -39.93 1.26 -7.66
C CYS A 234 -40.19 2.63 -8.33
N HIS A 235 -40.37 2.65 -9.65
CA HIS A 235 -40.53 3.86 -10.45
C HIS A 235 -41.98 3.98 -10.95
N ALA A 236 -42.74 4.91 -10.34
CA ALA A 236 -44.13 5.16 -10.73
C ALA A 236 -44.29 5.92 -12.07
N ASP A 237 -43.27 6.69 -12.47
CA ASP A 237 -43.15 7.40 -13.76
C ASP A 237 -41.66 7.50 -14.15
N ASP A 238 -41.33 7.39 -15.44
CA ASP A 238 -39.95 7.37 -16.00
C ASP A 238 -39.10 8.65 -15.77
N GLN A 239 -39.58 9.60 -14.97
CA GLN A 239 -39.03 10.97 -14.92
C GLN A 239 -38.61 11.45 -13.52
N ALA A 240 -38.81 10.66 -12.46
CA ALA A 240 -38.35 11.01 -11.12
C ALA A 240 -37.67 9.83 -10.43
N ALA A 241 -36.47 10.07 -9.89
CA ALA A 241 -35.85 9.15 -8.95
C ALA A 241 -36.78 9.04 -7.72
N PRO A 242 -37.21 7.84 -7.33
CA PRO A 242 -37.98 7.67 -6.12
C PRO A 242 -37.12 8.11 -4.94
N ASP A 243 -37.74 8.73 -3.94
CA ASP A 243 -37.03 8.97 -2.68
C ASP A 243 -36.71 7.63 -2.00
N SER A 244 -35.77 7.65 -1.07
CA SER A 244 -35.35 6.45 -0.33
C SER A 244 -36.49 5.76 0.45
N THR A 245 -37.68 6.38 0.55
CA THR A 245 -38.82 5.75 1.22
C THR A 245 -39.39 4.57 0.43
N VAL A 246 -39.18 4.52 -0.89
CA VAL A 246 -39.57 3.35 -1.72
C VAL A 246 -38.92 2.06 -1.24
N CYS A 247 -37.69 2.16 -0.72
CA CYS A 247 -36.97 1.01 -0.18
C CYS A 247 -37.73 0.40 0.99
N LEU A 248 -38.44 1.21 1.78
CA LEU A 248 -39.13 0.80 3.00
C LEU A 248 -40.46 0.07 2.75
N ASP A 249 -40.95 0.05 1.51
CA ASP A 249 -42.11 -0.75 1.12
C ASP A 249 -41.79 -2.26 1.13
N CYS A 250 -40.51 -2.62 0.94
CA CYS A 250 -40.03 -3.99 0.85
C CYS A 250 -38.96 -4.33 1.91
N HIS A 251 -38.05 -3.41 2.21
CA HIS A 251 -37.03 -3.56 3.24
C HIS A 251 -37.56 -3.04 4.57
N GLU A 252 -37.39 -3.81 5.63
CA GLU A 252 -37.75 -3.34 6.97
C GLU A 252 -36.98 -2.05 7.27
N GLY A 253 -37.72 -0.93 7.34
CA GLY A 253 -37.18 0.35 7.81
C GLY A 253 -36.73 0.27 9.25
N PRO A 254 -36.03 1.29 9.75
CA PRO A 254 -35.43 1.26 11.08
C PRO A 254 -36.48 0.88 12.12
N GLY A 255 -36.40 -0.36 12.59
CA GLY A 255 -36.89 -0.74 13.90
C GLY A 255 -36.01 -0.03 14.90
N ALA A 256 -36.19 1.28 15.05
CA ALA A 256 -35.76 2.03 16.21
C ALA A 256 -36.64 1.57 17.38
N GLY A 257 -36.40 0.32 17.81
CA GLY A 257 -36.51 0.00 19.21
C GLY A 257 -35.55 0.88 20.01
N ASP A 258 -35.51 0.68 21.31
CA ASP A 258 -34.66 1.38 22.29
C ASP A 258 -33.16 1.07 22.09
N LEU A 259 -32.65 1.18 20.86
CA LEU A 259 -31.28 0.90 20.45
C LEU A 259 -30.37 2.08 20.83
N SER A 260 -29.24 1.79 21.48
CA SER A 260 -28.32 2.82 21.96
C SER A 260 -27.47 3.46 20.86
N GLY A 261 -27.26 2.79 19.73
CA GLY A 261 -26.50 3.30 18.59
C GLY A 261 -27.29 3.19 17.30
N VAL A 262 -27.83 4.30 16.78
CA VAL A 262 -28.42 4.35 15.44
C VAL A 262 -27.63 5.36 14.62
N HIS A 263 -27.21 4.96 13.43
CA HIS A 263 -26.49 5.82 12.51
C HIS A 263 -27.45 6.86 11.92
N LEU A 264 -27.11 8.14 11.98
CA LEU A 264 -28.05 9.22 11.69
C LEU A 264 -28.61 9.16 10.25
N PRO A 265 -27.80 9.02 9.18
CA PRO A 265 -28.31 8.83 7.82
C PRO A 265 -29.31 7.66 7.68
N PHE A 266 -29.08 6.57 8.40
CA PHE A 266 -30.01 5.45 8.41
C PHE A 266 -31.33 5.78 9.14
N ALA A 267 -31.26 6.52 10.26
CA ALA A 267 -32.44 6.99 10.98
C ALA A 267 -33.27 8.00 10.18
N GLU A 268 -32.62 8.80 9.35
CA GLU A 268 -33.25 9.79 8.46
C GLU A 268 -33.81 9.15 7.19
N GLY A 269 -33.42 7.91 6.89
CA GLY A 269 -33.88 7.15 5.73
C GLY A 269 -33.09 7.45 4.46
N ASP A 270 -31.87 7.99 4.57
CA ASP A 270 -31.02 8.35 3.44
C ASP A 270 -30.27 7.13 2.88
N CYS A 271 -31.03 6.11 2.45
CA CYS A 271 -30.47 4.83 2.01
C CYS A 271 -29.49 4.99 0.83
N LEU A 272 -29.83 5.88 -0.12
CA LEU A 272 -29.07 6.09 -1.36
C LEU A 272 -27.77 6.88 -1.17
N ASP A 273 -27.51 7.43 0.02
CA ASP A 273 -26.23 8.05 0.35
C ASP A 273 -25.12 7.00 0.50
N CYS A 274 -25.51 5.76 0.79
CA CYS A 274 -24.62 4.65 1.04
C CYS A 274 -24.81 3.48 0.07
N HIS A 275 -26.03 3.29 -0.43
CA HIS A 275 -26.38 2.17 -1.31
C HIS A 275 -26.66 2.62 -2.74
N ASP A 276 -26.30 1.78 -3.70
CA ASP A 276 -26.80 1.86 -5.07
C ASP A 276 -28.02 0.95 -5.22
N ALA A 277 -29.17 1.49 -5.59
CA ALA A 277 -30.40 0.69 -5.67
C ALA A 277 -30.42 -0.34 -6.81
N HIS A 278 -29.51 -0.25 -7.77
CA HIS A 278 -29.50 -1.09 -8.97
C HIS A 278 -28.38 -2.12 -8.91
N THR A 279 -27.12 -1.67 -8.97
CA THR A 279 -25.96 -2.55 -9.08
C THR A 279 -24.73 -1.97 -8.40
N SER A 280 -23.86 -2.84 -7.89
CA SER A 280 -22.58 -2.42 -7.33
C SER A 280 -21.58 -3.57 -7.31
N ASP A 281 -20.30 -3.21 -7.34
CA ASP A 281 -19.19 -4.13 -7.09
C ASP A 281 -19.08 -4.52 -5.60
N PHE A 282 -19.76 -3.79 -4.72
CA PHE A 282 -19.68 -3.92 -3.27
C PHE A 282 -20.99 -4.43 -2.69
N SER A 283 -20.92 -5.52 -1.94
CA SER A 283 -22.10 -6.16 -1.35
C SER A 283 -22.36 -5.66 0.09
N PRO A 284 -23.63 -5.48 0.50
CA PRO A 284 -24.85 -5.53 -0.31
C PRO A 284 -25.12 -4.17 -0.95
N LEU A 285 -24.91 -4.06 -2.27
CA LEU A 285 -25.24 -2.88 -3.07
C LEU A 285 -24.71 -1.55 -2.49
N LEU A 286 -23.45 -1.46 -2.07
CA LEU A 286 -22.89 -0.20 -1.55
C LEU A 286 -22.44 0.70 -2.71
N ALA A 287 -22.66 2.00 -2.63
CA ALA A 287 -22.31 2.94 -3.71
C ALA A 287 -20.80 2.97 -4.04
N THR A 288 -19.94 2.66 -3.06
CA THR A 288 -18.51 2.44 -3.24
C THR A 288 -17.98 1.46 -2.17
N SER A 289 -16.67 1.25 -2.11
CA SER A 289 -16.03 0.42 -1.11
C SER A 289 -16.37 0.89 0.32
N PRO A 290 -16.54 -0.02 1.30
CA PRO A 290 -16.91 0.37 2.66
C PRO A 290 -15.98 1.44 3.27
N ARG A 291 -14.66 1.32 3.06
CA ARG A 291 -13.68 2.29 3.57
C ARG A 291 -13.91 3.68 2.97
N GLU A 292 -13.97 3.78 1.65
CA GLU A 292 -14.17 5.06 0.97
C GLU A 292 -15.52 5.68 1.34
N LEU A 293 -16.56 4.85 1.40
CA LEU A 293 -17.91 5.28 1.74
C LEU A 293 -17.94 5.90 3.13
N CYS A 294 -17.45 5.20 4.16
CA CYS A 294 -17.44 5.71 5.53
C CYS A 294 -16.50 6.93 5.67
N ALA A 295 -15.32 6.89 5.05
CA ALA A 295 -14.31 7.95 5.12
C ALA A 295 -14.77 9.27 4.48
N SER A 296 -15.67 9.21 3.51
CA SER A 296 -16.23 10.40 2.85
C SER A 296 -16.86 11.38 3.85
N CYS A 297 -17.43 10.86 4.95
CA CYS A 297 -17.99 11.65 6.06
C CYS A 297 -17.11 11.60 7.32
N HIS A 298 -16.42 10.49 7.57
CA HIS A 298 -15.58 10.27 8.76
C HIS A 298 -14.08 10.45 8.49
N SER A 299 -13.70 11.59 7.90
CA SER A 299 -12.32 11.85 7.45
C SER A 299 -11.25 11.70 8.54
N SER A 300 -11.58 11.97 9.81
CA SER A 300 -10.66 11.81 10.94
C SER A 300 -10.20 10.37 11.15
N ILE A 301 -11.04 9.39 10.79
CA ILE A 301 -10.70 7.97 10.87
C ILE A 301 -9.71 7.61 9.76
N GLU A 302 -9.94 8.13 8.56
CA GLU A 302 -9.03 7.92 7.43
C GLU A 302 -7.64 8.50 7.73
N GLU A 303 -7.57 9.71 8.31
CA GLU A 303 -6.30 10.30 8.78
C GLU A 303 -5.58 9.40 9.80
N ALA A 304 -6.32 8.69 10.67
CA ALA A 304 -5.76 7.76 11.63
C ALA A 304 -5.23 6.48 10.95
N LEU A 305 -5.93 5.98 9.93
CA LEU A 305 -5.55 4.82 9.11
C LEU A 305 -4.36 5.11 8.17
N GLU A 306 -4.13 6.36 7.83
CA GLU A 306 -2.94 6.83 7.10
C GLU A 306 -1.74 7.12 8.01
N GLY A 307 -1.94 7.08 9.33
CA GLY A 307 -0.92 7.36 10.33
C GLY A 307 0.26 6.38 10.31
N ALA A 308 1.31 6.70 11.10
CA ALA A 308 2.53 5.87 11.15
C ALA A 308 2.31 4.45 11.74
N PHE A 309 1.27 4.27 12.56
CA PHE A 309 0.90 2.99 13.16
C PHE A 309 -0.63 2.80 13.03
N PRO A 310 -1.12 2.43 11.84
CA PRO A 310 -2.53 2.18 11.63
C PRO A 310 -2.92 0.79 12.14
N HIS A 311 -4.19 0.63 12.52
CA HIS A 311 -4.74 -0.68 12.80
C HIS A 311 -5.19 -1.32 11.48
N SER A 312 -4.45 -2.30 10.97
CA SER A 312 -4.72 -2.87 9.64
C SER A 312 -6.12 -3.44 9.48
N ALA A 313 -6.69 -4.03 10.55
CA ALA A 313 -8.05 -4.56 10.51
C ALA A 313 -9.13 -3.46 10.55
N ALA A 314 -8.78 -2.24 10.96
CA ALA A 314 -9.71 -1.11 10.94
C ALA A 314 -9.95 -0.54 9.52
N GLY A 315 -9.27 -1.07 8.49
CA GLY A 315 -9.60 -0.80 7.09
C GLY A 315 -10.88 -1.49 6.61
N ASP A 316 -11.37 -2.49 7.36
CA ASP A 316 -12.67 -3.14 7.15
C ASP A 316 -13.63 -2.73 8.28
N CYS A 317 -14.36 -1.64 8.06
CA CYS A 317 -15.17 -0.99 9.10
C CYS A 317 -16.22 -1.95 9.68
N THR A 318 -16.81 -2.80 8.83
CA THR A 318 -17.92 -3.69 9.22
C THR A 318 -17.47 -4.96 9.93
N ALA A 319 -16.14 -5.17 10.07
CA ALA A 319 -15.61 -6.21 10.94
C ALA A 319 -15.86 -5.92 12.43
N CYS A 320 -15.97 -4.63 12.80
CA CYS A 320 -16.17 -4.19 14.18
C CYS A 320 -17.45 -3.37 14.37
N HIS A 321 -17.92 -2.67 13.34
CA HIS A 321 -19.10 -1.81 13.38
C HIS A 321 -20.26 -2.38 12.56
N ASN A 322 -21.49 -2.04 12.93
CA ASN A 322 -22.66 -2.24 12.09
C ASN A 322 -22.91 -0.98 11.26
N GLY A 323 -23.27 -1.12 9.98
CA GLY A 323 -23.48 0.04 9.09
C GLY A 323 -24.74 0.86 9.41
N HIS A 324 -25.70 0.29 10.13
CA HIS A 324 -27.01 0.92 10.38
C HIS A 324 -27.26 1.24 11.85
N SER A 325 -27.26 0.20 12.69
CA SER A 325 -27.56 0.33 14.11
C SER A 325 -26.92 -0.80 14.92
N SER A 326 -26.81 -0.55 16.23
CA SER A 326 -26.38 -1.52 17.23
C SER A 326 -27.06 -1.22 18.58
N GLU A 327 -27.12 -2.24 19.42
CA GLU A 327 -27.43 -2.11 20.85
C GLU A 327 -26.36 -1.29 21.59
N LEU A 328 -25.17 -1.16 21.01
CA LEU A 328 -24.01 -0.48 21.59
C LEU A 328 -23.76 0.89 20.94
N PRO A 329 -23.20 1.86 21.69
CA PRO A 329 -22.76 3.13 21.13
C PRO A 329 -21.75 2.94 19.99
N MET A 330 -21.64 3.94 19.11
CA MET A 330 -20.72 3.91 17.96
C MET A 330 -20.91 2.70 17.04
N LEU A 331 -22.11 2.10 17.06
CA LEU A 331 -22.49 0.98 16.18
C LEU A 331 -21.66 -0.30 16.40
N LEU A 332 -20.99 -0.46 17.53
CA LEU A 332 -20.12 -1.63 17.76
C LEU A 332 -20.89 -2.96 17.66
N ALA A 333 -20.30 -3.96 17.01
CA ALA A 333 -20.91 -5.27 16.84
C ALA A 333 -20.89 -6.12 18.13
N ALA A 334 -19.97 -5.83 19.04
CA ALA A 334 -19.88 -6.41 20.37
C ALA A 334 -19.19 -5.44 21.33
N GLU A 335 -19.19 -5.77 22.63
CA GLU A 335 -18.50 -4.99 23.65
C GLU A 335 -17.01 -4.81 23.29
N THR A 336 -16.45 -3.64 23.57
CA THR A 336 -15.11 -3.22 23.12
C THR A 336 -14.03 -4.27 23.40
N ARG A 337 -13.91 -4.74 24.65
CA ARG A 337 -12.92 -5.75 25.01
C ARG A 337 -13.11 -7.05 24.21
N THR A 338 -14.36 -7.49 24.03
CA THR A 338 -14.70 -8.71 23.30
C THR A 338 -14.23 -8.62 21.86
N LEU A 339 -14.54 -7.52 21.16
CA LEU A 339 -14.08 -7.29 19.79
C LEU A 339 -12.56 -7.38 19.67
N CYS A 340 -11.83 -6.76 20.60
CA CYS A 340 -10.37 -6.80 20.58
C CYS A 340 -9.85 -8.24 20.79
N VAL A 341 -10.39 -8.99 21.76
CA VAL A 341 -9.83 -10.29 22.14
C VAL A 341 -10.27 -11.46 21.24
N GLU A 342 -11.22 -11.25 20.34
CA GLU A 342 -11.54 -12.22 19.29
C GLU A 342 -10.38 -12.39 18.31
N CYS A 343 -9.64 -11.32 18.03
CA CYS A 343 -8.47 -11.33 17.17
C CYS A 343 -7.14 -11.29 17.96
N HIS A 344 -7.08 -10.56 19.07
CA HIS A 344 -5.90 -10.44 19.90
C HIS A 344 -5.95 -11.37 21.11
N GLY A 345 -4.82 -12.00 21.48
CA GLY A 345 -4.77 -12.77 22.72
C GLY A 345 -4.99 -11.89 23.95
N ASP A 346 -5.94 -12.23 24.81
CA ASP A 346 -6.22 -11.48 26.05
C ASP A 346 -4.95 -11.42 26.93
N PRO A 347 -4.36 -10.24 27.15
CA PRO A 347 -3.10 -10.11 27.87
C PRO A 347 -3.19 -10.52 29.35
N VAL A 348 -4.41 -10.56 29.92
CA VAL A 348 -4.66 -11.04 31.29
C VAL A 348 -4.55 -12.56 31.38
N GLN A 349 -4.78 -13.27 30.28
CA GLN A 349 -4.79 -14.73 30.22
C GLN A 349 -3.44 -15.34 29.80
N GLN A 350 -2.45 -14.51 29.46
CA GLN A 350 -1.13 -14.94 28.94
C GLN A 350 -0.15 -15.50 30.01
N GLY A 351 -0.60 -15.77 31.24
CA GLY A 351 0.15 -16.61 32.20
C GLY A 351 1.30 -15.95 32.96
N SER A 352 1.41 -14.62 32.94
CA SER A 352 2.36 -13.86 33.77
C SER A 352 1.96 -13.86 35.25
N ALA A 353 2.93 -13.75 36.16
CA ALA A 353 2.68 -13.78 37.61
C ALA A 353 1.98 -12.52 38.14
N VAL A 354 2.17 -11.37 37.48
CA VAL A 354 1.54 -10.10 37.84
C VAL A 354 0.87 -9.50 36.61
N THR A 355 -0.43 -9.21 36.72
CA THR A 355 -1.21 -8.49 35.71
C THR A 355 -1.39 -7.04 36.12
N HIS A 356 -1.23 -6.12 35.18
CA HIS A 356 -1.52 -4.71 35.40
C HIS A 356 -3.02 -4.51 35.43
N MET A 357 -3.54 -3.92 36.52
CA MET A 357 -4.99 -3.81 36.72
C MET A 357 -5.73 -3.14 35.55
N PRO A 358 -5.25 -2.02 34.96
CA PRO A 358 -5.86 -1.44 33.75
C PRO A 358 -5.98 -2.39 32.55
N ALA A 359 -5.12 -3.42 32.44
CA ALA A 359 -5.24 -4.42 31.37
C ALA A 359 -6.47 -5.33 31.53
N THR A 360 -7.16 -5.29 32.68
CA THR A 360 -8.45 -5.95 32.92
C THR A 360 -9.66 -5.09 32.51
N GLY A 361 -9.46 -3.80 32.22
CA GLY A 361 -10.47 -2.87 31.72
C GLY A 361 -10.60 -2.87 30.19
N ASP A 362 -11.09 -1.76 29.64
CA ASP A 362 -11.25 -1.62 28.19
C ASP A 362 -9.93 -1.22 27.52
N CYS A 363 -9.67 -1.80 26.35
CA CYS A 363 -8.43 -1.55 25.61
C CYS A 363 -8.30 -0.09 25.17
N VAL A 364 -9.45 0.55 24.90
CA VAL A 364 -9.51 1.90 24.33
C VAL A 364 -9.16 3.02 25.30
N ASP A 365 -9.03 2.70 26.60
CA ASP A 365 -8.53 3.65 27.60
C ASP A 365 -7.06 4.04 27.32
N CYS A 366 -6.33 3.13 26.67
CA CYS A 366 -4.90 3.31 26.36
C CYS A 366 -4.60 3.24 24.86
N HIS A 367 -5.42 2.50 24.09
CA HIS A 367 -5.20 2.25 22.67
C HIS A 367 -6.25 2.94 21.80
N GLU A 368 -5.83 3.54 20.69
CA GLU A 368 -6.73 4.03 19.64
C GLU A 368 -6.94 2.91 18.61
N PRO A 369 -8.16 2.36 18.48
CA PRO A 369 -8.43 1.15 17.69
C PRO A 369 -8.31 1.34 16.18
N HIS A 370 -8.30 2.57 15.66
CA HIS A 370 -8.15 2.83 14.22
C HIS A 370 -6.68 3.06 13.83
N GLY A 371 -5.89 3.68 14.70
CA GLY A 371 -4.50 3.98 14.42
C GLY A 371 -4.03 5.30 15.02
N THR A 372 -2.72 5.44 15.16
CA THR A 372 -2.11 6.71 15.58
C THR A 372 -0.73 6.92 14.96
N GLY A 373 -0.15 8.09 15.16
CA GLY A 373 1.28 8.32 14.92
C GLY A 373 2.23 7.70 15.97
N ARG A 374 1.72 6.97 16.98
CA ARG A 374 2.49 6.47 18.13
C ARG A 374 2.54 4.95 18.14
N LYS A 375 3.71 4.40 18.49
CA LYS A 375 3.95 2.95 18.57
C LYS A 375 2.97 2.32 19.57
N GLY A 376 2.40 1.17 19.19
CA GLY A 376 1.40 0.48 20.00
C GLY A 376 0.05 1.19 20.03
N MET A 377 -0.20 2.11 19.10
CA MET A 377 -1.47 2.81 18.93
C MET A 377 -1.93 3.53 20.20
N LEU A 378 -1.01 4.15 20.95
CA LEU A 378 -1.37 4.76 22.22
C LEU A 378 -2.18 6.05 22.02
N THR A 379 -3.20 6.26 22.84
CA THR A 379 -4.04 7.48 22.86
C THR A 379 -3.23 8.75 23.09
N GLN A 380 -2.08 8.63 23.77
CA GLN A 380 -1.11 9.70 23.97
C GLN A 380 0.33 9.18 24.11
N ASN A 381 1.29 10.09 24.35
CA ASN A 381 2.67 9.68 24.61
C ASN A 381 2.73 8.81 25.87
N GLN A 382 3.53 7.75 25.85
CA GLN A 382 3.59 6.76 26.92
C GLN A 382 3.90 7.38 28.30
N SER A 383 4.83 8.34 28.38
CA SER A 383 5.05 9.12 29.61
C SER A 383 3.77 9.74 30.13
N ASP A 384 3.02 10.41 29.26
CA ASP A 384 1.82 11.16 29.64
C ASP A 384 0.71 10.21 30.06
N LEU A 385 0.48 9.14 29.29
CA LEU A 385 -0.50 8.11 29.58
C LEU A 385 -0.27 7.47 30.95
N CYS A 386 0.95 7.00 31.21
CA CYS A 386 1.28 6.39 32.50
C CYS A 386 1.18 7.42 33.64
N GLY A 387 1.53 8.68 33.36
CA GLY A 387 1.57 9.76 34.35
C GLY A 387 0.21 10.20 34.88
N GLU A 388 -0.89 9.87 34.21
CA GLU A 388 -2.24 10.15 34.70
C GLU A 388 -2.53 9.40 36.00
N CYS A 389 -1.98 8.20 36.14
CA CYS A 389 -2.13 7.35 37.33
C CYS A 389 -0.86 7.24 38.16
N HIS A 390 0.32 7.41 37.56
CA HIS A 390 1.63 7.35 38.21
C HIS A 390 2.33 8.72 38.20
N PRO A 391 1.86 9.71 38.98
CA PRO A 391 2.43 11.05 38.98
C PRO A 391 3.85 11.12 39.55
N GLU A 392 4.28 10.12 40.30
CA GLU A 392 5.57 10.07 40.99
C GLU A 392 6.74 9.49 40.17
N ILE A 393 6.50 9.03 38.93
CA ILE A 393 7.53 8.33 38.13
C ILE A 393 8.17 9.19 37.03
N GLY A 394 9.40 8.85 36.68
CA GLY A 394 10.13 9.41 35.54
C GLY A 394 10.38 10.92 35.60
N PRO A 395 10.22 11.69 34.50
CA PRO A 395 10.41 13.15 34.51
C PRO A 395 9.56 13.88 35.55
N ARG A 396 8.46 13.28 36.00
CA ARG A 396 7.57 13.84 37.03
C ARG A 396 8.05 13.58 38.46
N SER A 397 9.03 12.69 38.66
CA SER A 397 9.60 12.39 39.99
C SER A 397 10.33 13.57 40.65
N GLY A 398 10.70 14.60 39.88
CA GLY A 398 11.45 15.77 40.37
C GLY A 398 12.93 15.52 40.67
N LEU A 399 13.43 14.32 40.40
CA LEU A 399 14.84 13.95 40.62
C LEU A 399 15.74 14.45 39.47
N PRO A 400 16.97 14.90 39.76
CA PRO A 400 17.84 15.59 38.81
C PRO A 400 18.47 14.67 37.76
N VAL A 401 18.65 13.38 38.07
CA VAL A 401 19.27 12.40 37.16
C VAL A 401 18.25 11.33 36.84
N ILE A 402 17.84 11.25 35.58
CA ILE A 402 16.80 10.33 35.12
C ILE A 402 17.42 9.37 34.11
N HIS A 403 17.11 8.08 34.24
CA HIS A 403 17.60 7.07 33.31
C HIS A 403 17.04 7.32 31.90
N ALA A 404 17.87 7.22 30.86
CA ALA A 404 17.53 7.72 29.53
C ALA A 404 16.20 7.15 28.96
N PRO A 405 15.91 5.83 29.01
CA PRO A 405 14.61 5.31 28.57
C PRO A 405 13.43 5.98 29.28
N VAL A 406 13.58 6.26 30.57
CA VAL A 406 12.56 6.93 31.39
C VAL A 406 12.45 8.41 31.03
N ALA A 407 13.57 9.10 30.79
CA ALA A 407 13.58 10.50 30.37
C ALA A 407 12.88 10.71 29.01
N PHE A 408 13.01 9.74 28.10
CA PHE A 408 12.35 9.73 26.79
C PHE A 408 10.96 9.10 26.80
N GLY A 409 10.43 8.69 27.97
CA GLY A 409 9.10 8.12 28.08
C GLY A 409 8.91 6.73 27.50
N GLN A 410 9.99 5.97 27.38
CA GLN A 410 10.03 4.60 26.87
C GLN A 410 9.86 3.61 28.02
N CYS A 411 8.78 3.74 28.79
CA CYS A 411 8.47 2.86 29.92
C CYS A 411 8.45 1.39 29.49
N SER A 412 7.94 1.14 28.29
CA SER A 412 7.84 -0.20 27.69
C SER A 412 9.17 -0.83 27.27
N ALA A 413 10.30 -0.12 27.38
CA ALA A 413 11.62 -0.69 27.18
C ALA A 413 11.99 -1.69 28.29
N CYS A 414 11.50 -1.44 29.51
CA CYS A 414 11.76 -2.29 30.68
C CYS A 414 10.49 -2.92 31.26
N HIS A 415 9.32 -2.31 31.00
CA HIS A 415 8.04 -2.80 31.48
C HIS A 415 7.19 -3.39 30.35
N ASN A 416 6.37 -4.37 30.68
CA ASN A 416 5.23 -4.76 29.88
C ASN A 416 3.98 -4.15 30.55
N PRO A 417 3.33 -3.14 29.93
CA PRO A 417 2.18 -2.45 30.51
C PRO A 417 0.96 -3.31 30.79
N HIS A 418 0.93 -4.57 30.34
CA HIS A 418 -0.19 -5.47 30.58
C HIS A 418 0.10 -6.53 31.65
N SER A 419 1.27 -7.17 31.60
CA SER A 419 1.62 -8.21 32.57
C SER A 419 3.11 -8.55 32.57
N GLY A 420 3.64 -9.06 33.69
CA GLY A 420 5.03 -9.48 33.78
C GLY A 420 5.31 -10.45 34.95
N PRO A 421 6.54 -10.95 35.07
CA PRO A 421 6.93 -11.91 36.11
C PRO A 421 7.01 -11.24 37.50
N GLN A 422 7.36 -9.96 37.56
CA GLN A 422 7.37 -9.17 38.79
C GLN A 422 7.31 -7.68 38.44
N ALA A 423 6.51 -6.89 39.16
CA ALA A 423 6.40 -5.44 38.98
C ALA A 423 6.25 -5.00 37.50
N LEU A 424 5.59 -5.85 36.69
CA LEU A 424 5.38 -5.64 35.25
C LEU A 424 6.67 -5.50 34.44
N LEU A 425 7.80 -6.02 34.89
CA LEU A 425 9.06 -5.98 34.15
C LEU A 425 9.04 -6.96 32.96
N THR A 426 9.83 -6.71 31.93
CA THR A 426 9.98 -7.64 30.78
C THR A 426 10.94 -8.79 31.08
N GLY A 427 11.77 -8.66 32.14
CA GLY A 427 12.72 -9.67 32.59
C GLY A 427 12.99 -9.57 34.09
N THR A 428 13.84 -10.45 34.63
CA THR A 428 14.15 -10.51 36.06
C THR A 428 15.62 -10.24 36.35
N GLY A 429 15.91 -9.48 37.42
CA GLY A 429 17.29 -9.25 37.89
C GLY A 429 18.18 -8.61 36.82
N GLN A 430 19.40 -9.14 36.66
CA GLN A 430 20.37 -8.59 35.70
C GLN A 430 19.95 -8.70 34.24
N GLU A 431 19.11 -9.68 33.88
CA GLU A 431 18.76 -9.96 32.48
C GLU A 431 18.07 -8.75 31.83
N LEU A 432 17.25 -8.03 32.61
CA LEU A 432 16.61 -6.79 32.20
C LEU A 432 17.63 -5.70 31.80
N CYS A 433 18.79 -5.68 32.47
CA CYS A 433 19.81 -4.66 32.26
C CYS A 433 20.79 -5.03 31.15
N THR A 434 21.08 -6.33 30.98
CA THR A 434 22.06 -6.83 30.00
C THR A 434 21.67 -6.49 28.56
N ASP A 435 20.38 -6.37 28.26
CA ASP A 435 19.90 -6.05 26.91
C ASP A 435 20.42 -4.71 26.37
N CYS A 436 20.72 -3.75 27.25
CA CYS A 436 21.27 -2.46 26.87
C CYS A 436 22.68 -2.20 27.42
N HIS A 437 23.01 -2.78 28.58
CA HIS A 437 24.29 -2.58 29.26
C HIS A 437 25.28 -3.74 29.06
N ASP A 438 25.10 -4.59 28.05
CA ASP A 438 25.99 -5.72 27.72
C ASP A 438 27.50 -5.37 27.78
N SER A 439 27.90 -4.19 27.32
CA SER A 439 29.29 -3.72 27.39
C SER A 439 29.82 -3.56 28.81
N LEU A 440 28.98 -3.13 29.76
CA LEU A 440 29.31 -3.03 31.18
C LEU A 440 29.58 -4.43 31.75
N PHE A 441 28.70 -5.38 31.46
CA PHE A 441 28.81 -6.75 31.95
C PHE A 441 30.05 -7.46 31.38
N LYS A 442 30.28 -7.36 30.06
CA LYS A 442 31.49 -7.90 29.40
C LYS A 442 32.78 -7.29 29.95
N SER A 443 32.77 -6.00 30.27
CA SER A 443 33.94 -5.32 30.85
C SER A 443 34.22 -5.78 32.28
N ALA A 444 33.19 -6.25 33.00
CA ALA A 444 33.31 -6.71 34.37
C ALA A 444 33.74 -8.18 34.51
N ASP A 445 33.76 -8.98 33.44
CA ASP A 445 33.96 -10.44 33.51
C ASP A 445 35.29 -10.87 34.13
N ASN A 446 36.34 -10.06 33.98
CA ASN A 446 37.67 -10.36 34.53
C ASN A 446 38.03 -9.50 35.75
N LEU A 447 37.07 -8.80 36.32
CA LEU A 447 37.26 -7.94 37.49
C LEU A 447 36.69 -8.60 38.76
N PRO A 448 37.25 -8.31 39.95
CA PRO A 448 36.59 -8.66 41.20
C PRO A 448 35.24 -7.94 41.29
N LYS A 449 34.16 -8.71 41.25
CA LYS A 449 32.79 -8.21 41.33
C LYS A 449 32.40 -8.11 42.82
N HIS A 450 31.69 -7.07 43.20
CA HIS A 450 31.14 -6.98 44.55
C HIS A 450 29.81 -7.73 44.61
N PHE A 451 29.44 -8.18 45.81
CA PHE A 451 28.31 -9.07 46.05
C PHE A 451 26.99 -8.67 45.34
N PRO A 452 26.48 -7.42 45.43
CA PRO A 452 25.27 -7.03 44.66
C PRO A 452 25.37 -7.20 43.13
N PHE A 453 26.55 -7.00 42.56
CA PHE A 453 26.77 -7.15 41.11
C PHE A 453 26.92 -8.62 40.72
N GLU A 454 27.50 -9.47 41.58
CA GLU A 454 27.58 -10.92 41.36
C GLU A 454 26.21 -11.59 41.42
N GLU A 455 25.30 -11.09 42.26
CA GLU A 455 23.94 -11.63 42.40
C GLU A 455 22.94 -11.01 41.41
N GLY A 456 23.37 -10.02 40.61
CA GLY A 456 22.49 -9.32 39.69
C GLY A 456 21.45 -8.41 40.36
N ASP A 457 21.64 -8.07 41.64
CA ASP A 457 20.79 -7.15 42.40
C ASP A 457 21.29 -5.70 42.26
N CYS A 458 21.04 -5.13 41.09
CA CYS A 458 21.35 -3.73 40.80
C CYS A 458 20.46 -2.78 41.64
N GLY A 459 19.21 -3.19 41.89
CA GLY A 459 18.18 -2.37 42.55
C GLY A 459 18.43 -2.11 44.03
N GLY A 460 19.22 -2.96 44.70
CA GLY A 460 19.63 -2.76 46.08
C GLY A 460 20.51 -1.52 46.32
N CYS A 461 21.14 -0.99 45.26
CA CYS A 461 22.03 0.19 45.36
C CYS A 461 21.71 1.28 44.32
N HIS A 462 21.17 0.92 43.15
CA HIS A 462 20.79 1.86 42.10
C HIS A 462 19.27 1.98 41.99
N LEU A 463 18.78 3.21 41.88
CA LEU A 463 17.40 3.48 41.53
C LEU A 463 17.25 3.43 40.00
N PRO A 464 16.49 2.48 39.44
CA PRO A 464 16.46 2.22 38.00
C PRO A 464 15.72 3.29 37.18
N HIS A 465 14.94 4.16 37.84
CA HIS A 465 14.22 5.25 37.20
C HIS A 465 14.96 6.59 37.30
N SER A 466 15.46 6.94 38.49
CA SER A 466 16.10 8.24 38.74
C SER A 466 16.87 8.29 40.06
N SER A 467 17.84 9.19 40.19
CA SER A 467 18.67 9.39 41.39
C SER A 467 18.93 10.86 41.70
N GLU A 468 19.25 11.17 42.96
CA GLU A 468 19.67 12.52 43.38
C GLU A 468 21.11 12.85 42.97
N ASN A 469 21.93 11.83 42.75
CA ASN A 469 23.33 11.96 42.40
C ASN A 469 23.59 11.36 41.02
N ALA A 470 24.41 12.02 40.21
CA ALA A 470 24.96 11.41 39.01
C ALA A 470 25.84 10.23 39.42
N ALA A 471 25.62 9.08 38.79
CA ALA A 471 26.40 7.86 39.00
C ALA A 471 27.85 8.04 38.54
#